data_AF-A0A2G1VS27-F1
#
_entry.id   AF-A0A2G1VS27-F1
#
_cell.length_a   1.000
_cell.length_b   1.000
_cell.length_c   1.000
_cell.angle_alpha   90.00
_cell.angle_beta   90.00
_cell.angle_gamma   90.00
#
_symmetry.space_group_name_H-M   'P 1'
#
loop_
_entity.id
_entity.type
_entity.pdbx_description
1 polymer ?
#
loop_
_entity_poly.entity_id
_entity_poly.type
_entity_poly.pdbx_seq_one_letter_code
_entity_poly.pdbx_strand_id
1 'polypeptide(L)'
;MKEGFKSIVAISIFMMSFFGFGQELEEAVIYQLNNTSIKQLQLPVKQTENSSIFILQVGTDNIIETSANSTDIELALNQNGSNNVIRMVDNADRINVSVTQNGDQNTFTKYNFFNNTIVNSSFIQNGNNQDINVFGENSISETMKITMTGDGQSLIVRNFN
;
A
#
# COMPACT_ATOMS: atom_id res chain seq x y z
N MET A 1 66.08 -11.41 -48.38
CA MET A 1 64.83 -11.51 -49.16
C MET A 1 64.03 -12.70 -48.63
N LYS A 2 63.00 -12.42 -47.83
CA LYS A 2 61.91 -13.34 -47.51
C LYS A 2 60.70 -12.46 -47.14
N GLU A 3 59.86 -12.30 -48.15
CA GLU A 3 58.46 -11.87 -48.22
C GLU A 3 57.79 -11.40 -46.91
N GLY A 4 57.38 -10.12 -46.92
CA GLY A 4 56.53 -9.49 -45.91
C GLY A 4 55.05 -9.84 -46.07
N PHE A 5 54.35 -9.76 -44.94
CA PHE A 5 52.93 -10.07 -44.75
C PHE A 5 52.01 -9.43 -45.80
N LYS A 6 51.15 -10.25 -46.42
CA LYS A 6 50.00 -9.79 -47.22
C LYS A 6 48.85 -9.45 -46.27
N SER A 7 48.45 -8.19 -46.27
CA SER A 7 47.21 -7.69 -45.66
C SER A 7 46.07 -7.88 -46.68
N ILE A 8 45.05 -8.65 -46.36
CA ILE A 8 43.76 -8.64 -47.08
C ILE A 8 42.66 -8.53 -46.03
N VAL A 9 41.93 -7.42 -46.15
CA VAL A 9 40.82 -6.96 -45.33
C VAL A 9 39.63 -7.90 -45.52
N ALA A 10 39.13 -8.45 -44.42
CA ALA A 10 37.86 -9.18 -44.38
C ALA A 10 36.74 -8.22 -43.99
N ILE A 11 35.80 -7.95 -44.91
CA ILE A 11 34.57 -7.20 -44.62
C ILE A 11 33.50 -8.22 -44.22
N SER A 12 33.22 -8.29 -42.92
CA SER A 12 32.19 -9.14 -42.34
C SER A 12 30.85 -8.40 -42.35
N ILE A 13 29.86 -8.90 -43.09
CA ILE A 13 28.46 -8.44 -43.02
C ILE A 13 27.70 -9.47 -42.17
N PHE A 14 27.39 -9.08 -40.93
CA PHE A 14 26.63 -9.88 -39.97
C PHE A 14 25.13 -9.59 -40.19
N MET A 15 24.41 -10.55 -40.76
CA MET A 15 22.95 -10.51 -40.88
C MET A 15 22.32 -10.86 -39.53
N MET A 16 21.66 -9.87 -38.93
CA MET A 16 20.85 -10.00 -37.72
C MET A 16 19.67 -10.93 -37.96
N SER A 17 19.62 -12.05 -37.23
CA SER A 17 18.36 -12.75 -36.95
C SER A 17 18.05 -12.58 -35.47
N PHE A 18 16.90 -11.97 -35.18
CA PHE A 18 16.38 -11.80 -33.84
C PHE A 18 16.01 -13.17 -33.27
N PHE A 19 16.77 -13.64 -32.29
CA PHE A 19 16.32 -14.69 -31.38
C PHE A 19 15.27 -14.08 -30.45
N GLY A 20 14.03 -14.53 -30.56
CA GLY A 20 13.01 -14.27 -29.55
C GLY A 20 13.35 -15.05 -28.28
N PHE A 21 14.05 -14.41 -27.35
CA PHE A 21 14.17 -14.88 -25.97
C PHE A 21 12.83 -14.58 -25.28
N GLY A 22 12.05 -15.63 -25.01
CA GLY A 22 10.93 -15.55 -24.06
C GLY A 22 11.50 -15.38 -22.66
N GLN A 23 10.99 -14.38 -21.94
CA GLN A 23 11.47 -13.87 -20.65
C GLN A 23 11.75 -14.99 -19.63
N GLU A 24 12.93 -14.94 -19.00
CA GLU A 24 13.13 -15.54 -17.69
C GLU A 24 12.19 -14.82 -16.70
N LEU A 25 11.42 -15.59 -15.94
CA LEU A 25 10.69 -15.07 -14.79
C LEU A 25 11.74 -14.56 -13.81
N GLU A 26 11.95 -13.25 -13.78
CA GLU A 26 12.75 -12.59 -12.77
C GLU A 26 12.07 -12.83 -11.43
N GLU A 27 12.56 -13.81 -10.68
CA GLU A 27 12.20 -14.03 -9.29
C GLU A 27 12.41 -12.69 -8.57
N ALA A 28 11.34 -12.16 -7.99
CA ALA A 28 11.41 -10.89 -7.28
C ALA A 28 12.43 -11.01 -6.14
N VAL A 29 13.61 -10.43 -6.35
CA VAL A 29 14.66 -10.33 -5.33
C VAL A 29 14.16 -9.39 -4.24
N ILE A 30 13.76 -9.95 -3.10
CA ILE A 30 13.38 -9.16 -1.92
C ILE A 30 14.64 -8.65 -1.23
N TYR A 31 14.89 -7.35 -1.31
CA TYR A 31 15.87 -6.66 -0.47
C TYR A 31 15.30 -6.51 0.95
N GLN A 32 15.69 -7.39 1.88
CA GLN A 32 15.53 -7.11 3.30
C GLN A 32 16.64 -6.15 3.76
N LEU A 33 16.30 -4.87 3.87
CA LEU A 33 17.11 -3.87 4.57
C LEU A 33 16.84 -3.98 6.07
N ASN A 34 17.77 -4.61 6.79
CA ASN A 34 17.79 -4.65 8.25
C ASN A 34 18.03 -3.24 8.82
N ASN A 35 16.96 -2.45 8.95
CA ASN A 35 16.92 -1.26 9.81
C ASN A 35 16.04 -1.57 11.02
N THR A 36 16.60 -1.44 12.21
CA THR A 36 16.13 -1.94 13.50
C THR A 36 14.85 -1.28 14.07
N SER A 37 14.02 -0.66 13.23
CA SER A 37 12.77 0.01 13.65
C SER A 37 11.55 -0.28 12.76
N ILE A 38 11.65 -1.09 11.72
CA ILE A 38 10.48 -1.47 10.90
C ILE A 38 9.90 -2.78 11.46
N LYS A 39 8.77 -2.70 12.18
CA LYS A 39 7.94 -3.88 12.48
C LYS A 39 7.06 -4.17 11.27
N GLN A 40 7.59 -4.87 10.26
CA GLN A 40 6.75 -5.46 9.24
C GLN A 40 6.07 -6.70 9.83
N LEU A 41 4.80 -6.57 10.24
CA LEU A 41 3.99 -7.71 10.62
C LEU A 41 3.50 -8.41 9.33
N GLN A 42 4.17 -9.50 8.94
CA GLN A 42 3.63 -10.42 7.94
C GLN A 42 2.57 -11.29 8.64
N LEU A 43 1.29 -11.01 8.39
CA LEU A 43 0.20 -11.88 8.84
C LEU A 43 0.11 -13.11 7.92
N PRO A 44 -0.14 -14.32 8.47
CA PRO A 44 -0.41 -15.50 7.67
C PRO A 44 -1.86 -15.44 7.19
N VAL A 45 -2.12 -14.63 6.16
CA VAL A 45 -3.38 -14.69 5.44
C VAL A 45 -3.15 -15.60 4.24
N LYS A 46 -4.03 -16.60 4.07
CA LYS A 46 -4.19 -17.31 2.81
C LYS A 46 -4.59 -16.25 1.77
N GLN A 47 -3.60 -15.64 1.12
CA GLN A 47 -3.84 -14.70 0.03
C GLN A 47 -4.62 -15.46 -1.03
N THR A 48 -5.92 -15.17 -1.13
CA THR A 48 -6.63 -15.28 -2.39
C THR A 48 -5.95 -14.34 -3.38
N GLU A 49 -5.94 -14.67 -4.66
CA GLU A 49 -5.25 -13.88 -5.70
C GLU A 49 -5.68 -12.39 -5.74
N ASN A 50 -6.80 -12.04 -5.09
CA ASN A 50 -7.40 -10.72 -5.04
C ASN A 50 -7.15 -9.94 -3.73
N SER A 51 -6.10 -10.24 -2.96
CA SER A 51 -5.84 -9.54 -1.69
C SER A 51 -4.43 -8.95 -1.60
N SER A 52 -4.33 -7.63 -1.51
CA SER A 52 -3.11 -6.85 -1.29
C SER A 52 -3.23 -6.00 -0.03
N ILE A 53 -2.25 -6.11 0.87
CA ILE A 53 -2.17 -5.31 2.09
C ILE A 53 -0.79 -4.69 2.16
N PHE A 54 -0.73 -3.37 2.12
CA PHE A 54 0.48 -2.57 2.25
C PHE A 54 0.44 -1.78 3.56
N ILE A 55 1.49 -1.95 4.36
CA ILE A 55 1.65 -1.26 5.64
C ILE A 55 3.04 -0.62 5.67
N LEU A 56 3.08 0.69 5.91
CA LEU A 56 4.31 1.45 6.12
C LEU A 56 4.21 2.24 7.42
N GLN A 57 5.16 2.01 8.33
CA GLN A 57 5.28 2.77 9.58
C GLN A 57 6.69 3.38 9.66
N VAL A 58 6.77 4.70 9.64
CA VAL A 58 8.00 5.48 9.76
C VAL A 58 7.88 6.34 11.02
N GLY A 59 8.81 6.17 11.97
CA GLY A 59 8.83 6.84 13.27
C GLY A 59 8.68 5.86 14.44
N THR A 60 8.28 6.34 15.62
CA THR A 60 8.20 5.51 16.84
C THR A 60 6.77 5.40 17.37
N ASP A 61 6.47 4.28 18.02
CA ASP A 61 5.20 4.08 18.76
C ASP A 61 3.92 4.21 17.92
N ASN A 62 4.03 3.96 16.61
CA ASN A 62 2.89 3.87 15.72
C ASN A 62 2.15 2.53 15.89
N ILE A 63 0.82 2.57 15.86
CA ILE A 63 -0.05 1.41 16.07
C ILE A 63 -1.01 1.26 14.88
N ILE A 64 -1.11 0.04 14.36
CA ILE A 64 -2.13 -0.37 13.38
C ILE A 64 -2.82 -1.63 13.91
N GLU A 65 -4.13 -1.53 14.12
CA GLU A 65 -5.00 -2.62 14.53
C GLU A 65 -6.14 -2.73 13.50
N THR A 66 -6.06 -3.72 12.60
CA THR A 66 -7.03 -3.87 11.50
C THR A 66 -7.63 -5.28 11.41
N SER A 67 -8.92 -5.35 11.11
CA SER A 67 -9.64 -6.57 10.76
C SER A 67 -10.48 -6.29 9.52
N ALA A 68 -10.22 -7.00 8.43
CA ALA A 68 -10.94 -6.86 7.18
C ALA A 68 -11.50 -8.23 6.75
N ASN A 69 -12.82 -8.33 6.61
CA ASN A 69 -13.52 -9.53 6.12
C ASN A 69 -14.10 -9.24 4.74
N SER A 70 -13.51 -9.85 3.71
CA SER A 70 -13.89 -9.64 2.32
C SER A 70 -13.27 -10.70 1.40
N THR A 71 -13.82 -10.86 0.21
CA THR A 71 -13.26 -11.71 -0.86
C THR A 71 -12.23 -10.99 -1.74
N ASP A 72 -12.23 -9.65 -1.72
CA ASP A 72 -11.34 -8.75 -2.45
C ASP A 72 -10.87 -7.64 -1.49
N ILE A 73 -9.57 -7.55 -1.23
CA ILE A 73 -9.01 -6.63 -0.22
C ILE A 73 -7.82 -5.89 -0.81
N GLU A 74 -7.89 -4.56 -0.80
CA GLU A 74 -6.79 -3.66 -1.10
C GLU A 74 -6.66 -2.66 0.06
N LEU A 75 -5.63 -2.82 0.89
CA LEU A 75 -5.37 -1.92 2.02
C LEU A 75 -4.03 -1.22 1.86
N ALA A 76 -4.02 0.10 2.06
CA ALA A 76 -2.81 0.90 2.09
C ALA A 76 -2.78 1.77 3.35
N LEU A 77 -2.03 1.34 4.37
CA LEU A 77 -1.99 1.99 5.69
C LEU A 77 -0.59 2.56 5.92
N ASN A 78 -0.47 3.89 5.90
CA ASN A 78 0.80 4.61 5.95
C ASN A 78 0.82 5.56 7.15
N GLN A 79 1.83 5.42 8.00
CA GLN A 79 2.08 6.30 9.14
C GLN A 79 3.49 6.87 9.05
N ASN A 80 3.59 8.20 9.07
CA ASN A 80 4.83 8.95 9.03
C ASN A 80 4.84 9.99 10.16
N GLY A 81 5.56 9.66 11.23
CA GLY A 81 5.60 10.38 12.49
C GLY A 81 5.53 9.43 13.68
N SER A 82 5.22 9.94 14.86
CA SER A 82 5.24 9.18 16.11
C SER A 82 3.89 9.16 16.80
N ASN A 83 3.61 8.08 17.54
CA ASN A 83 2.38 7.89 18.31
C ASN A 83 1.10 7.96 17.47
N ASN A 84 1.17 7.63 16.18
CA ASN A 84 -0.02 7.58 15.34
C ASN A 84 -0.76 6.25 15.53
N VAL A 85 -2.08 6.29 15.38
CA VAL A 85 -2.95 5.13 15.59
C VAL A 85 -3.94 4.99 14.44
N ILE A 86 -4.00 3.79 13.86
CA ILE A 86 -5.02 3.35 12.91
C ILE A 86 -5.74 2.16 13.53
N ARG A 87 -7.06 2.27 13.73
CA ARG A 87 -7.94 1.17 14.13
C ARG A 87 -9.03 0.99 13.10
N MET A 88 -9.19 -0.21 12.57
CA MET A 88 -10.18 -0.47 11.54
C MET A 88 -10.80 -1.86 11.69
N VAL A 89 -12.13 -1.93 11.65
CA VAL A 89 -12.85 -3.17 11.43
C VAL A 89 -13.80 -2.95 10.28
N ASP A 90 -13.59 -3.70 9.20
CA ASP A 90 -14.37 -3.59 7.96
C ASP A 90 -14.87 -4.95 7.48
N ASN A 91 -16.07 -4.93 6.92
CA ASN A 91 -16.75 -6.09 6.37
C ASN A 91 -17.47 -5.68 5.08
N ALA A 92 -17.16 -6.30 3.95
CA ALA A 92 -17.81 -6.07 2.65
C ALA A 92 -17.40 -7.13 1.62
N ASP A 93 -18.05 -7.19 0.46
CA ASP A 93 -17.63 -8.09 -0.62
C ASP A 93 -16.30 -7.67 -1.25
N ARG A 94 -16.07 -6.35 -1.33
CA ARG A 94 -14.82 -5.69 -1.73
C ARG A 94 -14.44 -4.56 -0.79
N ILE A 95 -13.18 -4.56 -0.32
CA ILE A 95 -12.60 -3.52 0.53
C ILE A 95 -11.42 -2.90 -0.19
N ASN A 96 -11.48 -1.60 -0.47
CA ASN A 96 -10.36 -0.77 -0.90
C ASN A 96 -10.25 0.43 0.05
N VAL A 97 -9.28 0.41 0.97
CA VAL A 97 -9.13 1.48 1.95
C VAL A 97 -7.70 1.96 2.03
N SER A 98 -7.52 3.27 1.97
CA SER A 98 -6.24 3.93 2.22
C SER A 98 -6.33 4.86 3.41
N VAL A 99 -5.33 4.80 4.29
CA VAL A 99 -5.17 5.71 5.42
C VAL A 99 -3.73 6.19 5.42
N THR A 100 -3.53 7.51 5.39
CA THR A 100 -2.21 8.13 5.45
C THR A 100 -2.18 9.16 6.58
N GLN A 101 -1.26 8.99 7.53
CA GLN A 101 -1.04 9.90 8.64
C GLN A 101 0.36 10.51 8.51
N ASN A 102 0.43 11.83 8.30
CA ASN A 102 1.66 12.61 8.25
C ASN A 102 1.67 13.59 9.43
N GLY A 103 2.53 13.34 10.41
CA GLY A 103 2.63 14.08 11.67
C GLY A 103 2.51 13.15 12.88
N ASP A 104 2.36 13.73 14.07
CA ASP A 104 2.40 12.99 15.33
C ASP A 104 1.03 12.93 16.00
N GLN A 105 0.78 11.87 16.78
CA GLN A 105 -0.41 11.73 17.63
C GLN A 105 -1.74 11.78 16.86
N ASN A 106 -1.76 11.39 15.59
CA ASN A 106 -2.99 11.29 14.82
C ASN A 106 -3.70 9.97 15.11
N THR A 107 -5.02 10.00 15.21
CA THR A 107 -5.87 8.83 15.40
C THR A 107 -6.87 8.71 14.25
N PHE A 108 -6.99 7.51 13.71
CA PHE A 108 -8.04 7.12 12.78
C PHE A 108 -8.73 5.87 13.33
N THR A 109 -10.06 5.93 13.41
CA THR A 109 -10.90 4.81 13.83
C THR A 109 -12.03 4.60 12.82
N LYS A 110 -12.16 3.39 12.27
CA LYS A 110 -13.28 3.01 11.40
C LYS A 110 -13.93 1.72 11.88
N TYR A 111 -15.26 1.73 11.97
CA TYR A 111 -16.06 0.54 12.24
C TYR A 111 -17.19 0.43 11.22
N ASN A 112 -17.11 -0.58 10.36
CA ASN A 112 -18.20 -1.03 9.51
C ASN A 112 -18.48 -2.51 9.78
N PHE A 113 -19.63 -2.80 10.40
CA PHE A 113 -20.09 -4.15 10.71
C PHE A 113 -21.13 -4.69 9.72
N PHE A 114 -21.54 -3.88 8.73
CA PHE A 114 -22.58 -4.26 7.77
C PHE A 114 -21.97 -5.00 6.58
N ASN A 115 -22.70 -5.96 6.00
CA ASN A 115 -22.30 -6.65 4.76
C ASN A 115 -22.59 -5.74 3.56
N ASN A 116 -21.72 -4.77 3.32
CA ASN A 116 -21.83 -3.90 2.14
C ASN A 116 -21.23 -4.58 0.91
N THR A 117 -21.64 -4.15 -0.28
CA THR A 117 -21.06 -4.66 -1.52
C THR A 117 -19.67 -4.11 -1.76
N ILE A 118 -19.44 -2.81 -1.50
CA ILE A 118 -18.16 -2.15 -1.76
C ILE A 118 -17.84 -1.15 -0.65
N VAL A 119 -16.58 -1.13 -0.22
CA VAL A 119 -15.97 -0.07 0.57
C VAL A 119 -14.81 0.47 -0.27
N ASN A 120 -14.83 1.73 -0.67
CA ASN A 120 -13.73 2.39 -1.37
C ASN A 120 -13.45 3.77 -0.74
N SER A 121 -12.60 3.83 0.27
CA SER A 121 -12.40 5.07 1.04
C SER A 121 -10.94 5.45 1.25
N SER A 122 -10.70 6.76 1.37
CA SER A 122 -9.37 7.32 1.57
C SER A 122 -9.37 8.40 2.64
N PHE A 123 -8.46 8.28 3.59
CA PHE A 123 -8.34 9.19 4.72
C PHE A 123 -6.91 9.69 4.84
N ILE A 124 -6.73 11.02 4.83
CA ILE A 124 -5.43 11.67 4.92
C ILE A 124 -5.44 12.64 6.09
N GLN A 125 -4.51 12.47 7.02
CA GLN A 125 -4.26 13.37 8.13
C GLN A 125 -2.89 14.03 7.92
N ASN A 126 -2.85 15.36 7.80
CA ASN A 126 -1.62 16.14 7.63
C ASN A 126 -1.52 17.19 8.75
N GLY A 127 -0.77 16.87 9.80
CA GLY A 127 -0.64 17.68 11.00
C GLY A 127 -0.60 16.80 12.24
N ASN A 128 -0.80 17.40 13.41
CA ASN A 128 -0.65 16.70 14.69
C ASN A 128 -1.96 16.66 15.46
N ASN A 129 -2.10 15.65 16.33
CA ASN A 129 -3.21 15.55 17.28
C ASN A 129 -4.59 15.56 16.57
N GLN A 130 -4.67 15.04 15.36
CA GLN A 130 -5.92 14.94 14.61
C GLN A 130 -6.66 13.65 14.94
N ASP A 131 -7.99 13.68 14.86
CA ASP A 131 -8.83 12.52 15.15
C ASP A 131 -9.96 12.35 14.12
N ILE A 132 -9.98 11.22 13.42
CA ILE A 132 -11.05 10.87 12.47
C ILE A 132 -11.74 9.60 12.93
N ASN A 133 -13.05 9.67 13.16
CA ASN A 133 -13.88 8.53 13.51
C ASN A 133 -14.96 8.31 12.46
N VAL A 134 -15.02 7.11 11.86
CA VAL A 134 -16.01 6.73 10.85
C VAL A 134 -16.81 5.54 11.34
N PHE A 135 -18.13 5.71 11.43
CA PHE A 135 -19.05 4.68 11.88
C PHE A 135 -20.09 4.39 10.81
N GLY A 136 -20.24 3.11 10.48
CA GLY A 136 -21.20 2.65 9.48
C GLY A 136 -20.83 3.06 8.06
N GLU A 137 -21.66 2.64 7.12
CA GLU A 137 -21.42 2.80 5.69
C GLU A 137 -22.78 2.84 4.95
N ASN A 138 -22.89 3.68 3.92
CA ASN A 138 -24.02 3.77 2.99
C ASN A 138 -23.49 4.15 1.59
N SER A 139 -24.39 4.29 0.62
CA SER A 139 -24.04 4.59 -0.78
C SER A 139 -23.22 5.86 -0.98
N ILE A 140 -23.29 6.84 -0.06
CA ILE A 140 -22.46 8.05 -0.11
C ILE A 140 -21.04 7.76 0.39
N SER A 141 -20.90 6.93 1.42
CA SER A 141 -19.58 6.63 2.00
C SER A 141 -18.77 5.60 1.22
N GLU A 142 -19.39 4.84 0.30
CA GLU A 142 -18.72 3.85 -0.55
C GLU A 142 -17.51 4.41 -1.31
N THR A 143 -17.44 5.73 -1.55
CA THR A 143 -16.35 6.39 -2.30
C THR A 143 -15.70 7.55 -1.53
N MET A 144 -15.86 7.55 -0.20
CA MET A 144 -15.52 8.68 0.65
C MET A 144 -14.02 9.01 0.63
N LYS A 145 -13.70 10.31 0.46
CA LYS A 145 -12.33 10.83 0.62
C LYS A 145 -12.32 11.98 1.61
N ILE A 146 -11.49 11.88 2.64
CA ILE A 146 -11.35 12.90 3.67
C ILE A 146 -9.88 13.28 3.79
N THR A 147 -9.62 14.58 3.73
CA THR A 147 -8.31 15.16 4.05
C THR A 147 -8.49 16.14 5.20
N MET A 148 -7.77 15.92 6.30
CA MET A 148 -7.71 16.81 7.45
C MET A 148 -6.31 17.45 7.51
N THR A 149 -6.25 18.77 7.65
CA THR A 149 -5.00 19.54 7.71
C THR A 149 -5.00 20.50 8.90
N GLY A 150 -3.81 20.76 9.45
CA GLY A 150 -3.63 21.60 10.65
C GLY A 150 -3.47 20.77 11.93
N ASP A 151 -3.51 21.38 13.10
CA ASP A 151 -3.31 20.67 14.36
C ASP A 151 -4.58 20.64 15.25
N GLY A 152 -4.85 19.51 15.89
CA GLY A 152 -5.87 19.38 16.94
C GLY A 152 -7.33 19.27 16.48
N GLN A 153 -7.60 19.07 15.19
CA GLN A 153 -8.97 18.92 14.68
C GLN A 153 -9.52 17.50 14.91
N SER A 154 -10.84 17.40 15.07
CA SER A 154 -11.54 16.12 15.10
C SER A 154 -12.72 16.11 14.13
N LEU A 155 -12.97 14.97 13.50
CA LEU A 155 -14.09 14.71 12.61
C LEU A 155 -14.76 13.39 12.97
N ILE A 156 -16.09 13.41 13.07
CA ILE A 156 -16.90 12.22 13.26
C ILE A 156 -17.85 12.09 12.08
N VAL A 157 -17.75 10.97 11.36
CA VAL A 157 -18.66 10.58 10.30
C VAL A 157 -19.55 9.45 10.82
N ARG A 158 -20.86 9.63 10.67
CA ARG A 158 -21.85 8.60 10.98
C ARG A 158 -22.72 8.38 9.76
N ASN A 159 -22.56 7.22 9.14
CA ASN A 159 -23.37 6.80 8.03
C ASN A 159 -24.46 5.88 8.55
N PHE A 160 -25.70 6.27 8.30
CA PHE A 160 -26.88 5.47 8.59
C PHE A 160 -27.53 5.08 7.27
N ASN A 161 -28.26 3.97 7.29
CA ASN A 161 -29.08 3.47 6.20
C ASN A 161 -30.55 3.58 6.62
#